data_AF-A0A7L4BT24-F1
#
_entry.id   AF-A0A7L4BT24-F1
#
_cell.length_a   1.000
_cell.length_b   1.000
_cell.length_c   1.000
_cell.angle_alpha   90.00
_cell.angle_beta   90.00
_cell.angle_gamma   90.00
#
_symmetry.space_group_name_H-M   'P 1'
#
loop_
_entity.id
_entity.type
_entity.pdbx_description
1 polymer ?
#
loop_
_entity_poly.entity_id
_entity_poly.type
_entity_poly.pdbx_seq_one_letter_code
_entity_poly.pdbx_strand_id
1 'polypeptide(L)'
;VAAQNCRKRKLNAILNLEEDICNLQTQKESLKKEHSQCSRLINQMKEKLNNLYHDIFSRLRDDQGRPVNPCHYAMHCSSDGSVLIIPKHL
;
A
#
# COMPACT_ATOMS: atom_id res chain seq x y z
N VAL A 1 36.63 43.03 11.74
CA VAL A 1 35.17 42.92 11.96
C VAL A 1 34.45 42.16 10.84
N ALA A 2 34.48 42.61 9.58
CA ALA A 2 33.75 41.96 8.48
C ALA A 2 34.08 40.47 8.26
N ALA A 3 35.36 40.09 8.29
CA ALA A 3 35.79 38.70 8.13
C ALA A 3 35.28 37.78 9.25
N GLN A 4 35.20 38.27 10.49
CA GLN A 4 34.68 37.51 11.62
C GLN A 4 33.16 37.30 11.51
N ASN A 5 32.42 38.32 11.09
CA ASN A 5 30.97 38.19 10.83
C ASN A 5 30.69 37.22 9.67
N CYS A 6 31.52 37.23 8.63
CA CYS A 6 31.42 36.25 7.55
C CYS A 6 31.66 34.82 8.05
N ARG A 7 32.70 34.60 8.86
CA ARG A 7 32.97 33.30 9.50
C ARG A 7 31.81 32.86 10.39
N LYS A 8 31.27 33.75 11.23
CA LYS A 8 30.12 33.47 12.10
C LYS A 8 28.88 33.06 11.30
N ARG A 9 28.55 33.78 10.24
CA ARG A 9 27.41 33.42 9.36
C ARG A 9 27.61 32.09 8.68
N LYS A 10 28.82 31.80 8.18
CA LYS A 10 29.14 30.52 7.55
C LYS A 10 28.99 29.37 8.56
N LEU A 11 29.47 29.54 9.79
CA LEU A 11 29.33 28.54 10.84
C LEU A 11 27.84 28.30 11.19
N ASN A 12 27.06 29.36 11.38
CA ASN A 12 25.63 29.23 11.65
C ASN A 12 24.89 28.50 10.51
N ALA A 13 25.24 28.80 9.26
CA ALA A 13 24.65 28.11 8.11
C ALA A 13 24.98 26.61 8.10
N ILE A 14 26.22 26.24 8.47
CA ILE A 14 26.62 24.83 8.59
C ILE A 14 25.81 24.13 9.68
N LEU A 15 25.69 24.74 10.87
CA LEU A 15 24.95 24.15 12.00
C LEU A 15 23.46 23.98 11.66
N ASN A 16 22.84 24.97 11.02
CA ASN A 16 21.45 24.86 10.58
C ASN A 16 21.26 23.73 9.56
N LEU A 17 22.19 23.60 8.60
CA LEU A 17 22.15 22.51 7.62
C LEU A 17 22.34 21.14 8.27
N GLU A 18 23.19 21.02 9.28
CA GLU A 18 23.36 19.79 10.06
C GLU A 18 22.07 19.39 10.78
N GLU A 19 21.38 20.37 11.39
CA GLU A 19 20.07 20.16 12.02
C GLU A 19 19.01 19.75 10.98
N ASP A 20 18.93 20.45 9.84
CA ASP A 20 18.01 20.13 8.76
C ASP A 20 18.25 18.71 8.22
N ILE A 21 19.51 18.30 8.02
CA ILE A 21 19.86 16.95 7.60
C ILE A 21 19.40 15.91 8.63
N CYS A 22 19.63 16.16 9.92
CA CYS A 22 19.19 15.26 10.99
C CYS A 22 17.65 15.12 11.03
N ASN A 23 16.94 16.23 10.88
CA ASN A 23 15.48 16.27 10.82
C ASN A 23 14.95 15.50 9.61
N LEU A 24 15.54 15.72 8.42
CA LEU A 24 15.17 15.03 7.19
C LEU A 24 15.44 13.52 7.27
N GLN A 25 16.54 13.11 7.91
CA GLN A 25 16.83 11.69 8.15
C GLN A 25 15.78 11.04 9.05
N THR A 26 15.41 11.72 10.14
CA THR A 26 14.35 11.24 11.04
C THR A 26 13.01 11.09 10.32
N GLN A 27 12.61 12.09 9.54
CA GLN A 27 11.37 12.05 8.76
C GLN A 27 11.39 10.93 7.71
N LYS A 28 12.52 10.74 7.02
CA LYS A 28 12.70 9.66 6.05
C LYS A 28 12.50 8.28 6.69
N GLU A 29 13.06 8.05 7.86
CA GLU A 29 12.90 6.75 8.55
C GLU A 29 11.47 6.55 9.07
N SER A 30 10.78 7.60 9.54
CA SER A 30 9.35 7.53 9.87
C SER A 30 8.51 7.13 8.65
N LEU A 31 8.72 7.80 7.50
CA LEU A 31 8.01 7.50 6.26
C LEU A 31 8.25 6.07 5.78
N LYS A 32 9.49 5.57 5.88
CA LYS A 32 9.78 4.16 5.55
C LYS A 32 9.01 3.19 6.44
N LYS A 33 8.91 3.48 7.74
CA LYS A 33 8.16 2.66 8.69
C LYS A 33 6.67 2.67 8.35
N GLU A 34 6.08 3.84 8.10
CA GLU A 34 4.68 3.99 7.67
C GLU A 34 4.39 3.23 6.37
N HIS A 35 5.26 3.38 5.36
CA HIS A 35 5.16 2.64 4.10
C HIS A 35 5.18 1.12 4.33
N SER A 36 6.08 0.63 5.19
CA SER A 36 6.14 -0.81 5.53
C SER A 36 4.86 -1.30 6.20
N GLN A 37 4.27 -0.49 7.07
CA GLN A 37 3.02 -0.80 7.75
C GLN A 37 1.85 -0.81 6.77
N CYS A 38 1.75 0.19 5.89
CA CYS A 38 0.73 0.25 4.84
C CYS A 38 0.81 -0.98 3.92
N SER A 39 2.02 -1.32 3.47
CA SER A 39 2.25 -2.52 2.65
C SER A 39 1.78 -3.81 3.36
N ARG A 40 2.06 -3.94 4.66
CA ARG A 40 1.57 -5.08 5.46
C ARG A 40 0.04 -5.13 5.49
N LEU A 41 -0.64 -4.00 5.71
CA LEU A 41 -2.10 -3.93 5.74
C LEU A 41 -2.72 -4.27 4.38
N ILE A 42 -2.11 -3.79 3.28
CA ILE A 42 -2.53 -4.13 1.92
C ILE A 42 -2.40 -5.64 1.68
N ASN A 43 -1.29 -6.26 2.07
CA ASN A 43 -1.09 -7.70 1.92
C ASN A 43 -2.11 -8.51 2.73
N GLN A 44 -2.39 -8.11 3.98
CA GLN A 44 -3.44 -8.74 4.79
C GLN A 44 -4.82 -8.63 4.14
N MET A 45 -5.14 -7.50 3.52
CA MET A 45 -6.41 -7.34 2.82
C MET A 45 -6.49 -8.22 1.55
N LYS A 46 -5.39 -8.32 0.80
CA LYS A 46 -5.27 -9.24 -0.35
C LYS A 46 -5.48 -10.69 0.06
N GLU A 47 -4.88 -11.12 1.18
CA GLU A 47 -5.07 -12.47 1.73
C GLU A 47 -6.53 -12.72 2.11
N LYS A 48 -7.17 -11.78 2.83
CA LYS A 48 -8.60 -11.89 3.17
C LYS A 48 -9.48 -11.98 1.94
N LEU A 49 -9.19 -11.19 0.91
CA LEU A 49 -9.91 -11.22 -0.36
C LEU A 49 -9.72 -12.56 -1.09
N ASN A 50 -8.51 -13.09 -1.13
CA ASN A 50 -8.22 -14.40 -1.72
C ASN A 50 -8.94 -15.54 -0.99
N ASN A 51 -9.01 -15.49 0.34
CA ASN A 51 -9.75 -16.46 1.13
C ASN A 51 -11.26 -16.38 0.83
N LEU A 52 -11.81 -15.17 0.76
CA LEU A 52 -13.21 -14.96 0.37
C LEU A 52 -13.49 -15.47 -1.04
N TYR A 53 -12.56 -15.24 -1.98
CA TYR A 53 -12.63 -15.79 -3.33
C TYR A 53 -12.69 -17.32 -3.29
N HIS A 54 -11.79 -17.96 -2.56
CA HIS A 54 -11.78 -19.41 -2.43
C HIS A 54 -13.08 -19.95 -1.82
N ASP A 55 -13.56 -19.33 -0.74
CA ASP A 55 -14.78 -19.72 -0.06
C ASP A 55 -16.01 -19.62 -0.96
N ILE A 56 -16.16 -18.53 -1.71
CA ILE A 56 -17.28 -18.33 -2.63
C ILE A 56 -17.24 -19.38 -3.75
N PHE A 57 -16.10 -19.54 -4.43
CA PHE A 57 -15.98 -20.48 -5.54
C PHE A 57 -16.13 -21.94 -5.09
N SER A 58 -15.75 -22.28 -3.85
CA SER A 58 -15.96 -23.63 -3.31
C SER A 58 -17.44 -24.01 -3.20
N ARG A 59 -18.33 -23.02 -3.01
CA ARG A 59 -19.78 -23.20 -2.82
C ARG A 59 -20.59 -22.96 -4.09
N LEU A 60 -20.04 -22.19 -5.03
CA LEU A 60 -20.72 -21.83 -6.25
C LEU A 60 -20.93 -23.07 -7.14
N ARG A 61 -22.13 -23.18 -7.69
CA ARG A 61 -22.53 -24.22 -8.65
C ARG A 61 -23.20 -23.56 -9.85
N ASP A 62 -23.04 -24.16 -11.02
CA ASP A 62 -23.79 -23.75 -12.22
C ASP A 62 -25.25 -24.26 -12.18
N ASP A 63 -26.00 -23.96 -13.23
CA ASP A 63 -27.39 -24.37 -13.42
C ASP A 63 -27.59 -25.90 -13.43
N GLN A 64 -26.53 -26.65 -13.75
CA GLN A 64 -26.50 -28.11 -13.73
C GLN A 64 -25.97 -28.67 -12.41
N GLY A 65 -25.73 -27.82 -11.40
CA GLY A 65 -25.21 -28.20 -10.09
C GLY A 65 -23.71 -28.54 -10.07
N ARG A 66 -22.95 -28.23 -11.12
CA ARG A 66 -21.50 -28.52 -11.21
C ARG A 66 -20.69 -27.39 -10.58
N PRO A 67 -19.54 -27.68 -9.93
CA PRO A 67 -18.65 -26.66 -9.40
C PRO A 67 -18.19 -25.67 -10.47
N VAL A 68 -18.22 -24.38 -10.14
CA VAL A 68 -17.73 -23.34 -11.05
C VAL A 68 -16.21 -23.29 -11.01
N ASN A 69 -15.58 -23.33 -12.19
CA ASN A 69 -14.12 -23.24 -12.32
C ASN A 69 -13.62 -21.79 -12.11
N PRO A 70 -12.84 -21.50 -11.04
CA PRO A 70 -12.35 -20.14 -10.78
C PRO A 70 -11.42 -19.60 -11.89
N CYS A 71 -10.78 -20.47 -12.66
CA CYS A 71 -9.94 -20.07 -13.79
C CYS A 71 -10.74 -19.39 -14.90
N HIS A 72 -12.04 -19.67 -15.02
CA HIS A 72 -12.90 -19.12 -16.08
C HIS A 72 -13.71 -17.90 -15.65
N TYR A 73 -13.69 -17.53 -14.36
CA TYR A 73 -14.51 -16.44 -13.84
C TYR A 73 -13.70 -15.47 -12.97
N ALA A 74 -14.04 -14.19 -13.06
CA ALA A 74 -13.56 -13.11 -12.24
C ALA A 74 -14.68 -12.62 -11.32
N MET A 75 -14.31 -12.15 -10.13
CA MET A 75 -15.24 -11.52 -9.20
C MET A 75 -15.07 -10.00 -9.32
N HIS A 76 -16.16 -9.29 -9.55
CA HIS A 76 -16.20 -7.84 -9.61
C HIS A 76 -16.96 -7.31 -8.39
N CYS A 77 -16.31 -6.46 -7.60
CA CYS A 77 -16.94 -5.78 -6.47
C CYS A 77 -17.19 -4.33 -6.88
N SER A 78 -18.46 -3.95 -6.95
CA SER A 78 -18.89 -2.59 -7.26
C SER A 78 -18.74 -1.66 -6.04
N SER A 79 -18.74 -0.36 -6.28
CA SER A 79 -18.65 0.66 -5.21
C SER A 79 -19.85 0.68 -4.26
N ASP A 80 -20.99 0.12 -4.67
CA ASP A 80 -22.19 -0.06 -3.84
C ASP A 80 -22.13 -1.32 -2.96
N GLY A 81 -21.03 -2.08 -3.03
CA GLY A 81 -20.84 -3.33 -2.30
C GLY A 81 -21.45 -4.57 -2.98
N SER A 82 -22.06 -4.43 -4.16
CA SER A 82 -22.52 -5.59 -4.93
C SER A 82 -21.33 -6.40 -5.47
N VAL A 83 -21.50 -7.72 -5.52
CA VAL A 83 -20.50 -8.67 -6.00
C VAL A 83 -21.07 -9.43 -7.20
N LEU A 84 -20.39 -9.33 -8.33
CA LEU A 84 -20.74 -9.97 -9.59
C LEU A 84 -19.68 -11.01 -9.95
N ILE A 85 -20.11 -12.12 -10.57
CA ILE A 85 -19.21 -13.13 -11.11
C ILE A 85 -19.31 -13.07 -12.63
N ILE A 86 -18.19 -12.80 -13.29
CA ILE A 86 -18.12 -12.50 -14.72
C ILE A 86 -17.16 -13.48 -15.38
N PRO A 87 -17.51 -14.11 -16.51
CA PRO A 87 -16.58 -14.92 -17.29
C PRO A 87 -15.33 -14.11 -17.70
N LYS A 88 -14.13 -14.71 -17.55
CA LYS A 88 -12.84 -14.11 -17.97
C LYS A 88 -12.64 -14.13 -19.48
N HIS A 89 -13.29 -15.07 -20.16
CA HIS A 89 -13.33 -15.19 -21.61
C HIS A 89 -14.79 -15.19 -22.04
N LEU A 90 -15.13 -14.27 -22.94
CA LEU A 90 -16.39 -14.26 -23.70
C LEU A 90 -16.22 -15.08 -24.98
#